data_AF-A0A376TJJ9-F1
#
_entry.id   AF-A0A376TJJ9-F1
#
_cell.length_a   1.000
_cell.length_b   1.000
_cell.length_c   1.000
_cell.angle_alpha   90.00
_cell.angle_beta   90.00
_cell.angle_gamma   90.00
#
_symmetry.space_group_name_H-M   'P 1'
#
loop_
_entity.id
_entity.type
_entity.pdbx_description
1 polymer ?
#
loop_
_entity_poly.entity_id
_entity_poly.type
_entity_poly.pdbx_seq_one_letter_code
_entity_poly.pdbx_strand_id
1 'polypeptide(L)'
;MPQRCQQPVSDADIQSYYDQHQDQFTQPQRTRYSIIQTKTEDEAKAVLDELNKGGDFAALAKEKSADIISARNGGDMGWLEDATIPDELKNAGLKEKGQLSGVIKSSVGFLIVRLDDIQPAKVKSLDEVRDDIAAKVKHEKALDAY
;
A
#
# COMPACT_ATOMS: atom_id res chain seq x y z
N MET A 1 52.85 -6.29 7.43
CA MET A 1 51.40 -6.53 7.57
C MET A 1 50.73 -5.19 7.78
N PRO A 2 49.97 -4.61 6.82
CA PRO A 2 49.20 -3.41 7.10
C PRO A 2 47.72 -3.76 7.32
N GLN A 3 47.21 -3.29 8.47
CA GLN A 3 45.83 -3.40 8.91
C GLN A 3 44.89 -2.77 7.89
N ARG A 4 43.98 -3.57 7.31
CA ARG A 4 42.77 -3.06 6.66
C ARG A 4 41.91 -2.41 7.76
N CYS A 5 42.14 -1.12 7.99
CA CYS A 5 41.20 -0.29 8.73
C CYS A 5 39.85 -0.44 8.03
N GLN A 6 38.93 -1.15 8.67
CA GLN A 6 37.52 -1.12 8.35
C GLN A 6 37.13 0.36 8.36
N GLN A 7 37.04 0.99 7.19
CA GLN A 7 36.72 2.40 7.12
C GLN A 7 35.31 2.54 7.70
N PRO A 8 35.14 3.16 8.88
CA PRO A 8 33.81 3.34 9.43
C PRO A 8 33.03 4.14 8.41
N VAL A 9 31.82 3.69 8.07
CA VAL A 9 30.93 4.46 7.20
C VAL A 9 30.84 5.86 7.82
N SER A 10 31.43 6.84 7.13
CA SER A 10 31.50 8.20 7.65
C SER A 10 30.15 8.86 7.47
N ASP A 11 29.82 9.82 8.32
CA ASP A 11 28.56 10.56 8.24
C ASP A 11 28.36 11.19 6.85
N ALA A 12 29.46 11.56 6.18
CA ALA A 12 29.47 12.02 4.79
C ALA A 12 28.98 10.96 3.79
N ASP A 13 29.39 9.69 3.92
CA ASP A 13 28.88 8.59 3.07
C ASP A 13 27.38 8.38 3.32
N ILE A 14 26.94 8.44 4.59
CA ILE A 14 25.53 8.29 4.96
C ILE A 14 24.70 9.42 4.36
N GLN A 15 25.20 10.65 4.44
CA GLN A 15 24.52 11.84 3.95
C GLN A 15 24.46 11.85 2.42
N SER A 16 25.54 11.47 1.73
CA SER A 16 25.52 11.31 0.26
C SER A 16 24.58 10.20 -0.18
N TYR A 17 24.56 9.05 0.51
CA TYR A 17 23.62 7.98 0.19
C TYR A 17 22.18 8.41 0.45
N TYR A 18 21.91 9.12 1.54
CA TYR A 18 20.58 9.67 1.82
C TYR A 18 20.12 10.65 0.73
N ASP A 19 20.98 11.58 0.32
CA ASP A 19 20.67 12.58 -0.71
C ASP A 19 20.44 11.92 -2.09
N GLN A 20 21.29 10.97 -2.48
CA GLN A 20 21.16 10.24 -3.74
C GLN A 20 19.98 9.26 -3.76
N HIS A 21 19.55 8.76 -2.60
CA HIS A 21 18.46 7.82 -2.46
C HIS A 21 17.26 8.41 -1.70
N GLN A 22 17.12 9.74 -1.69
CA GLN A 22 16.04 10.41 -0.96
C GLN A 22 14.66 9.97 -1.44
N ASP A 23 14.53 9.65 -2.73
CA ASP A 23 13.33 9.02 -3.31
C ASP A 23 13.01 7.64 -2.72
N GLN A 24 14.02 6.86 -2.30
CA GLN A 24 13.80 5.55 -1.63
C GLN A 24 13.45 5.72 -0.15
N PHE A 25 13.90 6.80 0.48
CA PHE A 25 13.54 7.15 1.87
C PHE A 25 12.24 7.94 1.97
N THR A 26 11.75 8.44 0.84
CA THR A 26 10.43 9.05 0.70
C THR A 26 9.42 7.97 0.36
N GLN A 27 8.61 7.57 1.34
CA GLN A 27 7.49 6.68 1.06
C GLN A 27 6.30 7.52 0.58
N PRO A 28 5.84 7.33 -0.67
CA PRO A 28 4.63 7.99 -1.14
C PRO A 28 3.41 7.48 -0.35
N GLN A 29 2.36 8.29 -0.28
CA GLN A 29 1.11 7.86 0.33
C GLN A 29 0.55 6.69 -0.46
N ARG A 30 0.35 5.57 0.22
CA ARG A 30 -0.22 4.36 -0.34
C ARG A 30 -1.39 3.91 0.50
N THR A 31 -2.47 3.54 -0.15
CA THR A 31 -3.68 3.09 0.52
C THR A 31 -4.08 1.76 -0.08
N ARG A 32 -4.35 0.78 0.77
CA ARG A 32 -4.79 -0.53 0.35
C ARG A 32 -6.31 -0.56 0.30
N TYR A 33 -6.84 -0.88 -0.87
CA TYR A 33 -8.28 -0.98 -1.07
C TYR A 33 -8.67 -2.38 -1.51
N SER A 34 -9.86 -2.78 -1.10
CA SER A 34 -10.53 -3.97 -1.61
C SER A 34 -11.83 -3.55 -2.29
N ILE A 35 -12.16 -4.16 -3.42
CA ILE A 35 -13.38 -3.89 -4.18
C ILE A 35 -14.20 -5.17 -4.39
N ILE A 36 -15.52 -5.01 -4.38
CA ILE A 36 -16.47 -6.02 -4.84
C ILE A 36 -17.30 -5.38 -5.92
N GLN A 37 -17.20 -5.92 -7.13
CA GLN A 37 -18.08 -5.51 -8.22
C GLN A 37 -19.29 -6.43 -8.24
N THR A 38 -20.50 -5.92 -8.32
CA THR A 38 -21.72 -6.72 -8.46
C THR A 38 -22.48 -6.26 -9.70
N LYS A 39 -23.29 -7.17 -10.26
CA LYS A 39 -24.09 -6.86 -11.45
C LYS A 39 -25.35 -6.05 -11.14
N THR A 40 -25.85 -6.13 -9.91
CA THR A 40 -27.11 -5.50 -9.50
C THR A 40 -26.95 -4.77 -8.17
N GLU A 41 -27.73 -3.72 -7.97
CA GLU A 41 -27.70 -2.93 -6.74
C GLU A 41 -28.13 -3.77 -5.53
N ASP A 42 -29.05 -4.71 -5.74
CA ASP A 42 -29.61 -5.56 -4.70
C ASP A 42 -28.54 -6.49 -4.12
N GLU A 43 -27.72 -7.12 -4.98
CA GLU A 43 -26.57 -7.90 -4.52
C GLU A 43 -25.53 -7.01 -3.84
N ALA A 44 -25.30 -5.80 -4.36
CA ALA A 44 -24.38 -4.87 -3.71
C ALA A 44 -24.84 -4.52 -2.28
N LYS A 45 -26.13 -4.24 -2.11
CA LYS A 45 -26.75 -3.95 -0.82
C LYS A 45 -26.69 -5.14 0.12
N ALA A 46 -26.98 -6.35 -0.37
CA ALA A 46 -26.91 -7.57 0.42
C ALA A 46 -25.48 -7.82 0.95
N VAL A 47 -24.48 -7.69 0.08
CA VAL A 47 -23.07 -7.80 0.45
C VAL A 47 -22.70 -6.72 1.47
N LEU A 48 -23.10 -5.47 1.23
CA LEU A 48 -22.82 -4.36 2.14
C LEU A 48 -23.47 -4.56 3.52
N ASP A 49 -24.70 -5.07 3.58
CA ASP A 49 -25.39 -5.38 4.84
C ASP A 49 -24.68 -6.48 5.62
N GLU A 50 -24.24 -7.54 4.94
CA GLU A 50 -23.45 -8.62 5.56
C GLU A 50 -22.10 -8.13 6.07
N LEU A 51 -21.44 -7.25 5.31
CA LEU A 51 -20.19 -6.61 5.71
C LEU A 51 -20.36 -5.70 6.93
N ASN A 52 -21.47 -4.96 7.01
CA ASN A 52 -21.80 -4.15 8.19
C ASN A 52 -22.08 -5.01 9.44
N LYS A 53 -22.50 -6.27 9.27
CA LYS A 53 -22.66 -7.23 10.36
C LYS A 53 -21.35 -7.88 10.81
N GLY A 54 -20.22 -7.56 10.18
CA GLY A 54 -18.92 -8.17 10.46
C GLY A 54 -18.62 -9.39 9.58
N GLY A 55 -19.31 -9.53 8.44
CA GLY A 55 -19.05 -10.57 7.45
C GLY A 55 -17.67 -10.43 6.78
N ASP A 56 -17.21 -11.54 6.20
CA ASP A 56 -15.88 -11.61 5.60
C ASP A 56 -15.89 -11.10 4.15
N PHE A 57 -15.27 -9.94 3.92
CA PHE A 57 -15.22 -9.32 2.59
C PHE A 57 -14.54 -10.19 1.56
N ALA A 58 -13.50 -10.93 1.93
CA ALA A 58 -12.80 -11.77 0.98
C ALA A 58 -13.68 -12.94 0.52
N ALA A 59 -14.49 -13.49 1.43
CA ALA A 59 -15.45 -14.54 1.10
C ALA A 59 -16.56 -14.01 0.17
N LEU A 60 -17.17 -12.88 0.54
CA LEU A 60 -18.22 -12.25 -0.26
C LEU A 60 -17.70 -11.80 -1.62
N ALA A 61 -16.48 -11.26 -1.69
CA ALA A 61 -15.85 -10.92 -2.95
C ALA A 61 -15.64 -12.15 -3.84
N LYS A 62 -15.19 -13.27 -3.29
CA LYS A 62 -15.02 -14.51 -4.06
C LYS A 62 -16.33 -15.07 -4.59
N GLU A 63 -17.40 -14.94 -3.82
CA GLU A 63 -18.69 -15.55 -4.14
C GLU A 63 -19.59 -14.64 -4.99
N LYS A 64 -19.60 -13.34 -4.69
CA LYS A 64 -20.52 -12.34 -5.26
C LYS A 64 -19.87 -11.37 -6.25
N SER A 65 -18.55 -11.26 -6.26
CA SER A 65 -17.89 -10.30 -7.16
C SER A 65 -17.96 -10.77 -8.61
N ALA A 66 -18.49 -9.92 -9.47
CA ALA A 66 -18.44 -10.01 -10.92
C ALA A 66 -17.02 -9.75 -11.45
N ASP A 67 -16.17 -9.04 -10.70
CA ASP A 67 -14.77 -8.84 -11.06
C ASP A 67 -13.92 -10.03 -10.61
N ILE A 68 -13.61 -10.92 -11.54
CA ILE A 68 -12.94 -12.20 -11.28
C ILE A 68 -11.46 -12.00 -10.88
N ILE A 69 -10.85 -10.88 -11.31
CA ILE A 69 -9.45 -10.57 -11.04
C ILE A 69 -9.26 -10.26 -9.56
N SER A 70 -10.05 -9.31 -9.05
CA SER A 70 -10.03 -8.94 -7.64
C SER A 70 -10.65 -10.04 -6.79
N ALA A 71 -11.74 -10.69 -7.24
CA ALA A 71 -12.39 -11.79 -6.53
C ALA A 71 -11.40 -12.89 -6.11
N ARG A 72 -10.47 -13.28 -6.98
CA ARG A 72 -9.45 -14.30 -6.66
C ARG A 72 -8.63 -13.95 -5.42
N ASN A 73 -8.35 -12.67 -5.21
CA ASN A 73 -7.64 -12.14 -4.05
C ASN A 73 -8.58 -11.63 -2.94
N GLY A 74 -9.87 -12.02 -2.97
CA GLY A 74 -10.83 -11.56 -1.97
C GLY A 74 -11.21 -10.09 -2.14
N GLY A 75 -11.19 -9.59 -3.36
CA GLY A 75 -11.45 -8.19 -3.70
C GLY A 75 -10.24 -7.28 -3.53
N ASP A 76 -9.10 -7.76 -3.03
CA ASP A 76 -7.92 -6.92 -2.80
C ASP A 76 -7.33 -6.37 -4.12
N MET A 77 -7.23 -5.04 -4.21
CA MET A 77 -6.50 -4.34 -5.30
C MET A 77 -5.04 -4.08 -4.93
N GLY A 78 -4.63 -4.33 -3.69
CA GLY A 78 -3.29 -4.03 -3.20
C GLY A 78 -3.09 -2.54 -2.90
N TRP A 79 -1.83 -2.12 -2.82
CA TRP A 79 -1.44 -0.76 -2.47
C TRP A 79 -1.54 0.17 -3.67
N LEU A 80 -2.44 1.16 -3.57
CA LEU A 80 -2.66 2.20 -4.56
C LEU A 80 -2.11 3.52 -4.04
N GLU A 81 -1.39 4.24 -4.88
CA GLU A 81 -0.91 5.60 -4.56
C GLU A 81 -2.06 6.59 -4.74
N ASP A 82 -2.09 7.67 -3.95
CA ASP A 82 -3.17 8.68 -4.01
C ASP A 82 -3.45 9.22 -5.42
N ALA A 83 -2.37 9.36 -6.20
CA ALA A 83 -2.41 9.79 -7.60
C ALA A 83 -3.04 8.73 -8.54
N THR A 84 -2.99 7.46 -8.16
CA THR A 84 -3.50 6.32 -8.95
C THR A 84 -4.85 5.80 -8.46
N ILE A 85 -5.38 6.33 -7.34
CA ILE A 85 -6.71 5.95 -6.83
C ILE A 85 -7.76 6.38 -7.86
N PRO A 86 -8.57 5.43 -8.39
CA PRO A 86 -9.65 5.74 -9.32
C PRO A 86 -10.68 6.69 -8.69
N ASP A 87 -11.31 7.54 -9.48
CA ASP A 87 -12.37 8.45 -9.01
C ASP A 87 -13.53 7.71 -8.32
N GLU A 88 -13.81 6.48 -8.73
CA GLU A 88 -14.81 5.61 -8.09
C GLU A 88 -14.43 5.33 -6.63
N LEU A 89 -13.17 5.04 -6.34
CA LEU A 89 -12.67 4.85 -4.97
C LEU A 89 -12.56 6.18 -4.22
N LYS A 90 -12.28 7.30 -4.90
CA LYS A 90 -12.33 8.61 -4.25
C LYS A 90 -13.75 9.00 -3.85
N ASN A 91 -14.76 8.66 -4.67
CA ASN A 91 -16.18 8.84 -4.36
C ASN A 91 -16.62 8.02 -3.15
N ALA A 92 -15.96 6.89 -2.89
CA ALA A 92 -16.16 6.11 -1.67
C ALA A 92 -15.94 6.94 -0.39
N GLY A 93 -15.10 7.98 -0.46
CA GLY A 93 -14.86 8.91 0.64
C GLY A 93 -14.26 8.25 1.89
N LEU A 94 -13.61 7.09 1.73
CA LEU A 94 -13.10 6.29 2.84
C LEU A 94 -11.89 6.97 3.47
N LYS A 95 -11.97 7.18 4.78
CA LYS A 95 -10.94 7.88 5.57
C LYS A 95 -10.39 7.04 6.71
N GLU A 96 -11.07 5.95 7.06
CA GLU A 96 -10.71 5.13 8.21
C GLU A 96 -10.32 3.71 7.78
N LYS A 97 -9.32 3.16 8.46
CA LYS A 97 -8.90 1.77 8.29
C LYS A 97 -10.04 0.82 8.66
N GLY A 98 -10.36 -0.12 7.77
CA GLY A 98 -11.47 -1.06 7.92
C GLY A 98 -12.83 -0.48 7.53
N GLN A 99 -12.90 0.77 7.08
CA GLN A 99 -14.15 1.40 6.69
C GLN A 99 -14.65 0.84 5.37
N LEU A 100 -15.96 0.65 5.31
CA LEU A 100 -16.68 0.24 4.11
C LEU A 100 -17.36 1.42 3.45
N SER A 101 -17.27 1.46 2.13
CA SER A 101 -17.99 2.39 1.29
C SER A 101 -19.42 1.94 1.11
N GLY A 102 -20.30 2.90 0.85
CA GLY A 102 -21.58 2.64 0.23
C GLY A 102 -21.44 1.98 -1.15
N VAL A 103 -22.57 1.55 -1.68
CA VAL A 103 -22.70 1.05 -3.04
C VAL A 103 -22.44 2.19 -4.04
N ILE A 104 -21.36 2.08 -4.80
CA ILE A 104 -20.96 3.05 -5.83
C ILE A 104 -21.47 2.56 -7.18
N LYS A 105 -22.24 3.39 -7.88
CA LYS A 105 -22.74 3.06 -9.20
C LYS A 105 -21.66 3.35 -10.26
N SER A 106 -21.32 2.34 -11.03
CA SER A 106 -20.37 2.42 -12.15
C SER A 106 -21.04 2.02 -13.47
N SER A 107 -20.41 2.36 -14.60
CA SER A 107 -20.89 1.95 -15.92
C SER A 107 -20.93 0.43 -16.09
N VAL A 108 -20.14 -0.31 -15.31
CA VAL A 108 -20.05 -1.77 -15.34
C VAL A 108 -20.89 -2.48 -14.26
N GLY A 109 -21.70 -1.74 -13.50
CA GLY A 109 -22.54 -2.27 -12.43
C GLY A 109 -22.39 -1.48 -11.13
N PHE A 110 -22.18 -2.19 -10.03
CA PHE A 110 -22.09 -1.59 -8.69
C PHE A 110 -20.82 -2.03 -7.99
N LEU A 111 -20.09 -1.10 -7.41
CA LEU A 111 -18.81 -1.33 -6.74
C LEU A 111 -18.97 -1.03 -5.25
N ILE A 112 -18.45 -1.92 -4.42
CA ILE A 112 -18.31 -1.70 -2.99
C ILE A 112 -16.83 -1.64 -2.71
N VAL A 113 -16.39 -0.57 -2.07
CA VAL A 113 -14.98 -0.38 -1.72
C VAL A 113 -14.84 -0.56 -0.22
N ARG A 114 -13.77 -1.22 0.21
CA ARG A 114 -13.33 -1.28 1.59
C ARG A 114 -11.92 -0.74 1.68
N LEU A 115 -11.67 0.08 2.69
CA LEU A 115 -10.34 0.54 3.01
C LEU A 115 -9.72 -0.49 3.95
N ASP A 116 -8.67 -1.15 3.48
CA ASP A 116 -7.99 -2.19 4.26
C ASP A 116 -6.89 -1.57 5.15
N ASP A 117 -6.11 -0.64 4.60
CA ASP A 117 -5.04 0.06 5.31
C ASP A 117 -4.67 1.40 4.65
N ILE A 118 -4.22 2.38 5.44
CA ILE A 118 -3.75 3.69 4.95
C ILE A 118 -2.33 3.90 5.43
N GLN A 119 -1.42 4.08 4.49
CA GLN A 119 -0.04 4.45 4.75
C GLN A 119 0.19 5.87 4.26
N PRO A 120 0.19 6.87 5.17
CA PRO A 120 0.42 8.26 4.78
C PRO A 120 1.83 8.45 4.22
N ALA A 121 1.99 9.44 3.34
CA ALA A 121 3.31 9.78 2.83
C ALA A 121 4.22 10.17 3.99
N LYS A 122 5.33 9.44 4.16
CA LYS A 122 6.31 9.74 5.20
C LYS A 122 7.70 9.76 4.57
N VAL A 123 8.34 10.92 4.65
CA VAL A 123 9.79 11.03 4.46
C VAL A 123 10.44 10.53 5.74
N LYS A 124 11.18 9.42 5.63
CA LYS A 124 12.03 9.00 6.73
C LYS A 124 13.17 10.02 6.84
N SER A 125 13.33 10.62 8.00
CA SER A 125 14.42 11.59 8.22
C SER A 125 15.76 10.88 8.20
N LEU A 126 16.83 11.56 7.76
CA LEU A 126 18.20 11.01 7.75
C LEU A 126 18.55 10.36 9.08
N ASP A 127 18.14 10.93 10.22
CA ASP A 127 18.40 10.36 11.55
C ASP A 127 17.73 8.98 11.76
N GLU A 128 16.47 8.80 11.31
CA GLU A 128 15.76 7.52 11.41
C GLU A 128 16.36 6.44 10.50
N VAL A 129 16.92 6.84 9.35
CA VAL A 129 17.50 5.90 8.37
C VAL A 129 19.02 5.85 8.42
N ARG A 130 19.69 6.64 9.28
CA ARG A 130 21.17 6.67 9.31
C ARG A 130 21.75 5.29 9.58
N ASP A 131 21.10 4.52 10.45
CA ASP A 131 21.53 3.19 10.86
C ASP A 131 21.32 2.17 9.73
N ASP A 132 20.16 2.24 9.06
CA ASP A 132 19.83 1.44 7.87
C ASP A 132 20.78 1.75 6.69
N ILE A 133 21.05 3.04 6.45
CA ILE A 133 21.98 3.52 5.44
C ILE A 133 23.41 3.09 5.77
N ALA A 134 23.85 3.26 7.01
CA ALA A 134 25.17 2.80 7.43
C ALA A 134 25.33 1.29 7.21
N ALA A 135 24.30 0.51 7.52
CA ALA A 135 24.28 -0.93 7.24
C ALA A 135 24.32 -1.23 5.73
N LYS A 136 23.53 -0.52 4.91
CA LYS A 136 23.52 -0.64 3.44
C LYS A 136 24.85 -0.28 2.81
N VAL A 137 25.40 0.89 3.11
CA VAL A 137 26.70 1.35 2.59
C VAL A 137 27.82 0.40 3.01
N LYS A 138 27.80 -0.08 4.26
CA LYS A 138 28.76 -1.08 4.73
C LYS A 138 28.62 -2.40 3.97
N HIS A 139 27.40 -2.86 3.72
CA HIS A 139 27.12 -4.07 2.96
C HIS A 139 27.55 -3.94 1.50
N GLU A 140 27.25 -2.81 0.87
CA GLU A 140 27.62 -2.50 -0.52
C GLU A 140 29.14 -2.43 -0.70
N LYS A 141 29.85 -1.72 0.20
CA LYS A 141 31.33 -1.70 0.21
C LYS A 141 31.95 -3.07 0.47
N ALA A 142 31.27 -3.96 1.20
CA ALA A 142 31.75 -5.32 1.44
C ALA A 142 31.57 -6.24 0.22
N LEU A 143 30.52 -6.01 -0.59
CA LEU A 143 30.24 -6.74 -1.83
C LEU A 143 31.18 -6.32 -2.96
N ASP A 144 31.50 -5.03 -3.09
CA ASP A 144 32.45 -4.51 -4.10
C ASP A 144 33.91 -4.94 -3.85
N ALA A 145 34.23 -5.29 -2.59
CA ALA A 145 35.56 -5.75 -2.19
C ALA A 145 35.86 -7.22 -2.52
N TYR A 146 34.99 -7.91 -3.27
CA TYR A 146 35.12 -9.30 -3.68
C TYR A 146 35.22 -9.44 -5.21
#